data_AF-A0A966MIE3-F1
#
_entry.id   AF-A0A966MIE3-F1
#
_cell.length_a   1.000
_cell.length_b   1.000
_cell.length_c   1.000
_cell.angle_alpha   90.00
_cell.angle_beta   90.00
_cell.angle_gamma   90.00
#
_symmetry.space_group_name_H-M   'P 1'
#
loop_
_entity.id
_entity.type
_entity.pdbx_description
1 polymer ?
#
loop_
_entity_poly.entity_id
_entity_poly.type
_entity_poly.pdbx_seq_one_letter_code
_entity_poly.pdbx_strand_id
1 'polypeptide(L)'
;MQLREFLPKTLFGRMLSIILVPMIFVQVITVFIFYERHWDTVTRHMAQNLAGEIGLLIDNLGTRPDQAAVEAVTNKGWQYFNFPIHFQNDAILPNKPLGPPESYAETMLRRELKNRLAQPWVLDTSSDPNLIFVDLQMENGVLRIYASRKRIFSSTSWTF
;
A
#
# COMPACT_ATOMS: atom_id res chain seq x y z
N MET A 1 -25.29 -19.31 34.29
CA MET A 1 -25.62 -17.92 34.65
C MET A 1 -26.84 -17.50 33.84
N GLN A 2 -27.92 -17.05 34.47
CA GLN A 2 -29.21 -16.86 33.81
C GLN A 2 -29.26 -15.50 33.09
N LEU A 3 -29.64 -15.49 31.82
CA LEU A 3 -29.82 -14.27 30.98
C LEU A 3 -30.77 -13.23 31.60
N ARG A 4 -31.58 -13.64 32.58
CA ARG A 4 -32.48 -12.80 33.39
C ARG A 4 -31.77 -11.71 34.19
N GLU A 5 -30.48 -11.85 34.49
CA GLU A 5 -29.74 -10.84 35.27
C GLU A 5 -29.32 -9.62 34.45
N PHE A 6 -29.21 -9.75 33.12
CA PHE A 6 -28.83 -8.66 32.21
C PHE A 6 -30.03 -7.88 31.65
N LEU A 7 -31.27 -8.34 31.89
CA LEU A 7 -32.47 -7.67 31.42
C LEU A 7 -32.94 -6.63 32.46
N PRO A 8 -33.29 -5.41 32.03
CA PRO A 8 -33.75 -4.36 32.93
C PRO A 8 -35.02 -4.81 33.67
N LYS A 9 -34.95 -4.77 35.01
CA LYS A 9 -36.04 -5.23 35.89
C LYS A 9 -37.16 -4.19 36.06
N THR A 10 -36.89 -2.90 35.75
CA THR A 10 -37.86 -1.80 35.86
C THR A 10 -38.57 -1.52 34.52
N LEU A 11 -39.83 -1.06 34.56
CA LEU A 11 -40.58 -0.67 33.36
C LEU A 11 -39.84 0.41 32.55
N PHE A 12 -39.26 1.40 33.24
CA PHE A 12 -38.46 2.45 32.62
C PHE A 12 -37.21 1.89 31.90
N GLY A 13 -36.47 0.99 32.55
CA GLY A 13 -35.30 0.36 31.93
C GLY A 13 -35.65 -0.46 30.69
N ARG A 14 -36.80 -1.15 30.69
CA ARG A 14 -37.29 -1.88 29.51
C ARG A 14 -37.62 -0.94 28.36
N MET A 15 -38.36 0.14 28.62
CA MET A 15 -38.69 1.15 27.59
C MET A 15 -37.43 1.79 27.00
N LEU A 16 -36.48 2.17 27.85
CA LEU A 16 -35.22 2.77 27.42
C LEU A 16 -34.40 1.78 26.58
N SER A 17 -34.29 0.52 27.00
CA SER A 17 -33.49 -0.50 26.31
C SER A 17 -34.03 -0.84 24.93
N ILE A 18 -35.35 -0.85 24.75
CA ILE A 18 -35.98 -1.09 23.43
C ILE A 18 -35.54 -0.03 22.41
N ILE A 19 -35.25 1.20 22.85
CA ILE A 19 -34.79 2.29 21.98
C ILE A 19 -33.25 2.32 21.88
N LEU A 20 -32.56 2.26 23.02
CA LEU A 20 -31.11 2.44 23.09
C LEU A 20 -30.34 1.26 22.46
N VAL A 21 -30.78 0.03 22.72
CA VAL A 21 -30.09 -1.18 22.24
C VAL A 21 -29.99 -1.22 20.72
N PRO A 22 -31.08 -1.08 19.93
CA PRO A 22 -30.97 -1.09 18.48
C PRO A 22 -30.19 0.11 17.95
N MET A 23 -30.28 1.28 18.59
CA MET A 23 -29.50 2.45 18.22
C MET A 23 -27.99 2.20 18.37
N ILE A 24 -27.55 1.65 19.51
CA ILE A 24 -26.15 1.30 19.76
C ILE A 24 -25.69 0.20 18.80
N PHE A 25 -26.55 -0.79 18.53
CA PHE A 25 -26.22 -1.88 17.62
C PHE A 25 -25.95 -1.38 16.20
N VAL A 26 -26.81 -0.50 15.68
CA VAL A 26 -26.60 0.17 14.39
C VAL A 26 -25.32 1.02 14.41
N GLN A 27 -25.06 1.75 15.50
CA GLN A 27 -23.86 2.57 15.64
C GLN A 27 -22.58 1.74 15.54
N VAL A 28 -22.49 0.61 16.25
CA VAL A 28 -21.31 -0.26 16.24
C VAL A 28 -21.09 -0.87 14.84
N ILE A 29 -22.15 -1.39 14.22
CA ILE A 29 -22.06 -1.94 12.85
C ILE A 29 -21.62 -0.86 11.86
N THR A 30 -22.15 0.35 11.98
CA THR A 30 -21.81 1.46 11.09
C THR A 30 -20.34 1.84 11.23
N VAL A 31 -19.83 1.96 12.46
CA VAL A 31 -18.42 2.25 12.72
C VAL A 31 -17.51 1.16 12.15
N PHE A 32 -17.89 -0.11 12.33
CA PHE A 32 -17.13 -1.24 11.80
C PHE A 32 -17.03 -1.20 10.27
N ILE A 33 -18.16 -1.07 9.57
CA ILE A 33 -18.18 -0.99 8.09
C ILE A 33 -17.42 0.24 7.59
N PHE A 34 -17.60 1.39 8.25
CA PHE A 34 -16.91 2.62 7.87
C PHE A 34 -15.40 2.45 7.98
N TYR A 35 -14.92 1.86 9.08
CA TYR A 35 -13.49 1.61 9.29
C TYR A 35 -12.95 0.68 8.19
N GLU A 36 -13.55 -0.50 8.00
CA GLU A 36 -13.13 -1.47 6.98
C GLU A 36 -13.06 -0.85 5.58
N ARG A 37 -14.11 -0.13 5.16
CA ARG A 37 -14.16 0.54 3.86
C ARG A 37 -13.15 1.68 3.75
N HIS A 38 -12.92 2.42 4.83
CA HIS A 38 -11.94 3.48 4.87
C HIS A 38 -10.52 2.92 4.68
N TRP A 39 -10.18 1.81 5.33
CA TRP A 39 -8.88 1.15 5.17
C TRP A 39 -8.61 0.66 3.77
N ASP A 40 -9.61 0.03 3.15
CA ASP A 40 -9.50 -0.39 1.76
C ASP A 40 -9.21 0.82 0.86
N THR A 41 -9.99 1.89 1.02
CA THR A 41 -9.87 3.11 0.21
C THR A 41 -8.50 3.78 0.41
N VAL A 42 -8.05 3.95 1.65
CA VAL A 42 -6.75 4.58 1.97
C VAL A 42 -5.60 3.74 1.41
N THR A 43 -5.61 2.43 1.64
CA THR A 43 -4.55 1.53 1.15
C THR A 43 -4.45 1.57 -0.37
N ARG A 44 -5.60 1.56 -1.06
CA ARG A 44 -5.66 1.66 -2.51
C ARG A 44 -5.11 3.00 -3.01
N HIS A 45 -5.49 4.11 -2.40
CA HIS A 45 -4.95 5.42 -2.77
C HIS A 45 -3.44 5.53 -2.52
N MET A 46 -2.93 4.99 -1.41
CA MET A 46 -1.50 4.95 -1.12
C MET A 46 -0.73 4.14 -2.17
N ALA A 47 -1.22 2.95 -2.52
CA ALA A 47 -0.66 2.13 -3.59
C ALA A 47 -0.70 2.85 -4.96
N GLN A 48 -1.82 3.51 -5.28
CA GLN A 48 -1.98 4.28 -6.52
C GLN A 48 -1.01 5.45 -6.59
N ASN A 49 -0.81 6.18 -5.50
CA ASN A 49 0.10 7.31 -5.42
C ASN A 49 1.55 6.83 -5.59
N LEU A 50 1.98 5.82 -4.84
CA LEU A 50 3.34 5.26 -4.97
C LEU A 50 3.61 4.77 -6.39
N ALA A 51 2.70 3.98 -6.96
CA ALA A 51 2.85 3.48 -8.33
C ALA A 51 2.83 4.62 -9.37
N GLY A 52 2.05 5.68 -9.14
CA GLY A 52 1.98 6.86 -9.99
C GLY A 52 3.28 7.66 -9.99
N GLU A 53 3.88 7.86 -8.82
CA GLU A 53 5.17 8.54 -8.68
C GLU A 53 6.32 7.74 -9.32
N ILE A 54 6.34 6.42 -9.10
CA ILE A 54 7.28 5.52 -9.76
C ILE A 54 7.11 5.58 -11.28
N GLY A 55 5.87 5.47 -11.78
CA GLY A 55 5.56 5.58 -13.20
C GLY A 55 6.04 6.90 -13.81
N LEU A 56 5.82 8.03 -13.12
CA LEU A 56 6.28 9.34 -13.58
C LEU A 56 7.80 9.40 -13.74
N LEU A 57 8.56 8.78 -12.84
CA LEU A 57 10.03 8.74 -12.96
C LEU A 57 10.48 7.87 -14.14
N ILE A 58 9.80 6.75 -14.38
CA ILE A 58 10.16 5.79 -15.45
C ILE A 58 9.75 6.31 -16.82
N ASP A 59 8.58 6.92 -16.95
CA ASP A 59 8.10 7.50 -18.21
C ASP A 59 9.06 8.59 -18.72
N ASN A 60 9.68 9.33 -17.81
CA ASN A 60 10.71 10.32 -18.15
C ASN A 60 12.09 9.71 -18.49
N LEU A 61 12.34 8.46 -18.10
CA LEU A 61 13.63 7.78 -18.26
C LEU A 61 13.75 7.05 -19.62
N GLY A 62 12.63 6.53 -20.15
CA GLY A 62 12.61 5.73 -21.37
C GLY A 62 13.17 4.30 -21.20
N THR A 63 13.23 3.55 -22.30
CA THR A 63 13.59 2.11 -22.30
C THR A 63 15.10 1.84 -22.21
N ARG A 64 15.91 2.79 -22.70
CA ARG A 64 17.38 2.71 -22.74
C ARG A 64 17.98 4.00 -22.18
N PRO A 65 18.03 4.15 -20.87
CA PRO A 65 18.53 5.37 -20.25
C PRO A 65 20.02 5.58 -20.48
N ASP A 66 20.40 6.80 -20.85
CA ASP A 66 21.79 7.26 -20.80
C ASP A 66 22.17 7.69 -19.38
N GLN A 67 23.47 7.87 -19.13
CA GLN A 67 23.95 8.26 -17.81
C GLN A 67 23.33 9.58 -17.33
N ALA A 68 23.13 10.54 -18.24
CA ALA A 68 22.52 11.82 -17.93
C ALA A 68 21.04 11.68 -17.51
N ALA A 69 20.25 10.83 -18.18
CA ALA A 69 18.87 10.58 -17.77
C ALA A 69 18.78 9.84 -16.43
N VAL A 70 19.67 8.87 -16.17
CA VAL A 70 19.74 8.19 -14.87
C VAL A 70 20.03 9.19 -13.76
N GLU A 71 21.02 10.06 -13.94
CA GLU A 71 21.36 11.10 -12.95
C GLU A 71 20.21 12.08 -12.75
N ALA A 72 19.53 12.51 -13.83
CA ALA A 72 18.38 13.39 -13.75
C ALA A 72 17.20 12.75 -12.98
N VAL A 73 16.90 11.48 -13.24
CA VAL A 73 15.84 10.74 -12.54
C VAL A 73 16.22 10.46 -11.09
N THR A 74 17.47 10.16 -10.81
CA THR A 74 17.98 9.98 -9.43
C THR A 74 17.83 11.26 -8.62
N ASN A 75 18.23 12.40 -9.19
CA ASN A 75 18.11 13.70 -8.54
C ASN A 75 16.64 14.09 -8.31
N LYS A 76 15.77 13.92 -9.31
CA LYS A 76 14.33 14.19 -9.17
C LYS A 76 13.68 13.25 -8.15
N GLY A 77 14.02 11.95 -8.20
CA GLY A 77 13.53 10.93 -7.28
C GLY A 77 13.87 11.27 -5.84
N TRP A 78 15.11 11.69 -5.59
CA TRP A 78 15.55 12.14 -4.27
C TRP A 78 14.85 13.42 -3.83
N GLN A 79 14.85 14.46 -4.68
CA GLN A 79 14.36 15.79 -4.34
C GLN A 79 12.85 15.84 -4.09
N TYR A 80 12.05 15.14 -4.91
CA TYR A 80 10.59 15.25 -4.86
C TYR A 80 9.93 14.11 -4.08
N PHE A 81 10.50 12.91 -4.11
CA PHE A 81 9.86 11.71 -3.57
C PHE A 81 10.65 11.03 -2.46
N ASN A 82 11.88 11.51 -2.18
CA ASN A 82 12.81 10.88 -1.25
C ASN A 82 13.05 9.40 -1.60
N PHE A 83 13.17 9.11 -2.89
CA PHE A 83 13.54 7.79 -3.41
C PHE A 83 15.03 7.76 -3.70
N PRO A 84 15.84 7.02 -2.91
CA PRO A 84 17.10 6.53 -3.42
C PRO A 84 16.83 5.71 -4.69
N ILE A 85 17.63 5.94 -5.73
CA ILE A 85 17.57 5.19 -6.99
C ILE A 85 18.98 4.73 -7.31
N HIS A 86 19.11 3.46 -7.66
CA HIS A 86 20.38 2.87 -8.07
C HIS A 86 20.20 2.19 -9.42
N PHE A 87 21.08 2.51 -10.36
CA PHE A 87 21.12 1.85 -11.67
C PHE A 87 22.29 0.89 -11.73
N GLN A 88 22.01 -0.35 -12.12
CA GLN A 88 23.02 -1.39 -12.30
C GLN A 88 23.17 -1.67 -13.80
N ASN A 89 24.28 -1.20 -14.38
CA ASN A 89 24.60 -1.43 -15.79
C ASN A 89 24.73 -2.92 -16.09
N ASP A 90 24.18 -3.36 -17.23
CA ASP A 90 24.23 -4.73 -17.74
C ASP A 90 23.68 -5.81 -16.80
N ALA A 91 22.95 -5.41 -15.76
CA ALA A 91 22.23 -6.32 -14.89
C ALA A 91 20.96 -6.85 -15.57
N ILE A 92 20.60 -8.09 -15.23
CA ILE A 92 19.37 -8.73 -15.67
C ILE A 92 18.57 -9.10 -14.43
N LEU A 93 17.29 -8.74 -14.43
CA LEU A 93 16.36 -9.12 -13.39
C LEU A 93 16.32 -10.65 -13.26
N PRO A 94 16.52 -11.20 -12.05
CA PRO A 94 16.37 -12.63 -11.85
C PRO A 94 14.96 -13.05 -12.23
N ASN A 95 14.82 -14.06 -13.08
CA ASN A 95 13.54 -14.64 -13.49
C ASN A 95 12.95 -15.48 -12.35
N LYS A 96 12.69 -14.85 -11.21
CA LYS A 96 12.05 -15.46 -10.05
C LYS A 96 10.57 -15.10 -10.09
N PRO A 97 9.65 -16.09 -10.11
CA PRO A 97 8.24 -15.79 -10.00
C PRO A 97 8.00 -15.07 -8.68
N LEU A 98 7.32 -13.92 -8.76
CA LEU A 98 6.90 -13.20 -7.56
C LEU A 98 5.99 -14.13 -6.74
N GLY A 99 6.30 -14.30 -5.46
CA GLY A 99 5.49 -15.10 -4.53
C GLY A 99 4.06 -14.55 -4.39
N PRO A 100 3.19 -15.26 -3.66
CA PRO A 100 1.90 -14.70 -3.27
C PRO A 100 2.13 -13.42 -2.45
N PRO A 101 1.29 -12.38 -2.62
CA PRO A 101 1.44 -11.16 -1.85
C PRO A 101 1.19 -11.42 -0.37
N GLU A 102 2.04 -10.85 0.49
CA GLU A 102 1.96 -11.06 1.95
C GLU A 102 0.89 -10.18 2.62
N SER A 103 0.41 -9.16 1.90
CA SER A 103 -0.54 -8.19 2.45
C SER A 103 -1.52 -7.63 1.40
N TYR A 104 -2.61 -7.06 1.89
CA TYR A 104 -3.55 -6.31 1.04
C TYR A 104 -2.88 -5.12 0.35
N ALA A 105 -2.03 -4.39 1.07
CA ALA A 105 -1.28 -3.26 0.53
C ALA A 105 -0.35 -3.66 -0.62
N GLU A 106 0.39 -4.76 -0.46
CA GLU A 106 1.22 -5.31 -1.53
C GLU A 106 0.37 -5.74 -2.72
N THR A 107 -0.78 -6.39 -2.48
CA THR A 107 -1.71 -6.79 -3.54
C THR A 107 -2.18 -5.59 -4.37
N MET A 108 -2.56 -4.50 -3.70
CA MET A 108 -2.95 -3.25 -4.38
C MET A 108 -1.77 -2.65 -5.14
N LEU A 109 -0.59 -2.54 -4.52
CA LEU A 109 0.59 -1.97 -5.18
C LEU A 109 0.99 -2.76 -6.42
N ARG A 110 1.03 -4.10 -6.35
CA ARG A 110 1.34 -4.96 -7.49
C ARG A 110 0.35 -4.76 -8.63
N ARG A 111 -0.94 -4.60 -8.33
CA ARG A 111 -1.96 -4.29 -9.33
C ARG A 111 -1.72 -2.93 -9.99
N GLU A 112 -1.47 -1.89 -9.20
CA GLU A 112 -1.26 -0.54 -9.73
C GLU A 112 0.05 -0.42 -10.53
N LEU A 113 1.13 -1.08 -10.08
CA LEU A 113 2.38 -1.18 -10.82
C LEU A 113 2.18 -1.94 -12.14
N LYS A 114 1.46 -3.08 -12.12
CA LYS A 114 1.13 -3.83 -13.35
C LYS A 114 0.39 -2.98 -14.39
N ASN A 115 -0.49 -2.09 -13.93
CA ASN A 115 -1.30 -1.26 -14.81
C ASN A 115 -0.52 -0.08 -15.40
N ARG A 116 0.54 0.39 -14.72
CA ARG A 116 1.31 1.58 -15.12
C ARG A 116 2.62 1.24 -15.82
N LEU A 117 3.27 0.17 -15.39
CA LEU A 117 4.58 -0.22 -15.87
C LEU A 117 4.48 -1.23 -17.00
N ALA A 118 4.92 -0.84 -18.20
CA ALA A 118 5.02 -1.73 -19.34
C ALA A 118 6.24 -2.66 -19.27
N GLN A 119 7.32 -2.21 -18.62
CA GLN A 119 8.56 -2.97 -18.49
C GLN A 119 8.43 -4.11 -17.48
N PRO A 120 9.20 -5.21 -17.63
CA PRO A 120 9.30 -6.22 -16.58
C PRO A 120 9.79 -5.62 -15.27
N TRP A 121 9.06 -5.89 -14.18
CA TRP A 121 9.40 -5.40 -12.85
C TRP A 121 9.27 -6.48 -11.80
N VAL A 122 10.04 -6.34 -10.72
CA VAL A 122 10.00 -7.18 -9.53
C VAL A 122 9.78 -6.28 -8.31
N LEU A 123 8.90 -6.71 -7.42
CA LEU A 123 8.62 -6.05 -6.14
C LEU A 123 9.14 -6.94 -5.02
N ASP A 124 9.95 -6.37 -4.13
CA ASP A 124 10.37 -7.02 -2.89
C ASP A 124 9.91 -6.21 -1.69
N THR A 125 9.01 -6.81 -0.93
CA THR A 125 8.42 -6.32 0.32
C THR A 125 8.77 -7.22 1.51
N SER A 126 9.71 -8.16 1.36
CA SER A 126 10.03 -9.14 2.42
C SER A 126 11.47 -8.97 2.94
N SER A 127 12.40 -8.50 2.10
CA SER A 127 13.82 -8.42 2.45
C SER A 127 14.16 -7.38 3.54
N ASP A 128 13.43 -6.26 3.62
CA ASP A 128 13.68 -5.21 4.61
C ASP A 128 12.36 -4.78 5.29
N PRO A 129 12.31 -4.68 6.64
CA PRO A 129 11.08 -4.34 7.35
C PRO A 129 10.59 -2.91 7.13
N ASN A 130 11.45 -1.98 6.69
CA ASN A 130 11.15 -0.56 6.54
C ASN A 130 11.17 -0.07 5.09
N LEU A 131 11.74 -0.85 4.17
CA LEU A 131 11.88 -0.50 2.77
C LEU A 131 11.12 -1.47 1.85
N ILE A 132 10.82 -0.97 0.67
CA ILE A 132 10.24 -1.67 -0.46
C ILE A 132 11.18 -1.43 -1.63
N PHE A 133 11.55 -2.52 -2.30
CA PHE A 133 12.39 -2.46 -3.49
C PHE A 133 11.54 -2.70 -4.73
N VAL A 134 11.64 -1.79 -5.69
CA VAL A 134 11.02 -1.94 -7.01
C VAL A 134 12.13 -1.96 -8.03
N ASP A 135 12.36 -3.13 -8.60
CA ASP A 135 13.37 -3.36 -9.62
C ASP A 135 12.72 -3.40 -10.99
N LEU A 136 13.28 -2.64 -11.95
CA LEU A 136 12.78 -2.58 -13.32
C LEU A 136 13.87 -2.97 -14.31
N GLN A 137 13.52 -3.83 -15.25
CA GLN A 137 14.40 -4.16 -16.37
C GLN A 137 14.39 -3.03 -17.39
N MET A 138 15.58 -2.54 -17.71
CA MET A 138 15.85 -1.67 -18.86
C MET A 138 16.70 -2.42 -19.89
N GLU A 139 16.85 -1.86 -21.09
CA GLU A 139 17.67 -2.47 -22.14
C GLU A 139 19.16 -2.62 -21.76
N ASN A 140 19.68 -1.68 -20.97
CA ASN A 140 21.09 -1.59 -20.61
C ASN A 140 21.36 -1.83 -19.11
N GLY A 141 20.39 -2.35 -18.36
CA GLY A 141 20.58 -2.63 -16.95
C GLY A 141 19.29 -2.75 -16.14
N VAL A 142 19.42 -2.74 -14.81
CA VAL A 142 18.30 -2.76 -13.87
C VAL A 142 18.27 -1.47 -13.06
N LEU A 143 17.09 -0.84 -13.02
CA LEU A 143 16.82 0.30 -12.15
C LEU A 143 16.16 -0.19 -10.86
N ARG A 144 16.83 0.03 -9.72
CA ARG A 144 16.29 -0.25 -8.39
C ARG A 144 15.85 1.03 -7.71
N ILE A 145 14.56 1.12 -7.41
CA ILE A 145 13.95 2.22 -6.68
C ILE A 145 13.67 1.76 -5.25
N TYR A 146 14.05 2.59 -4.28
CA TYR A 146 13.86 2.34 -2.86
C TYR A 146 12.73 3.23 -2.36
N ALA A 147 11.68 2.62 -1.83
CA ALA A 147 10.55 3.33 -1.24
C ALA A 147 10.38 2.93 0.23
N SER A 148 9.97 3.86 1.09
CA SER A 148 9.63 3.50 2.47
C SER A 148 8.36 2.64 2.52
N ARG A 149 8.35 1.59 3.34
CA ARG A 149 7.17 0.76 3.61
C ARG A 149 5.98 1.60 4.09
N LYS A 150 6.24 2.69 4.81
CA LYS A 150 5.20 3.62 5.27
C LYS A 150 4.41 4.29 4.14
N ARG A 151 4.86 4.20 2.89
CA ARG A 151 4.17 4.76 1.71
C ARG A 151 3.01 3.91 1.22
N ILE A 152 2.92 2.63 1.62
CA ILE A 152 1.75 1.77 1.35
C ILE A 152 1.16 1.14 2.60
N PHE A 153 1.86 1.20 3.74
CA PHE A 153 1.37 0.76 5.04
C PHE A 153 1.22 1.96 5.96
N SER A 154 -0.01 2.28 6.38
CA SER A 154 -0.23 3.29 7.41
C SER A 154 -0.08 2.66 8.80
N SER A 155 0.74 3.26 9.67
CA SER A 155 0.93 2.79 11.05
C SER A 155 -0.33 2.97 11.93
N THR A 156 -1.31 3.75 11.47
CA THR A 156 -2.59 3.92 12.17
C THR A 156 -3.46 2.65 12.15
N SER A 157 -3.09 1.61 11.39
CA SER A 157 -3.80 0.32 11.33
C SER A 157 -3.51 -0.60 12.51
N TRP A 158 -2.47 -0.34 13.31
CA TRP A 158 -2.04 -1.28 14.35
C TRP A 158 -2.73 -1.07 15.71
N THR A 159 -3.42 0.05 15.91
CA THR A 159 -3.90 0.47 17.25
C THR A 159 -5.40 0.26 17.48
N PHE A 160 -6.11 -0.48 16.63
CA PHE A 160 -7.52 -0.83 16.86
C PHE A 160 -7.78 -2.31 16.60
#